data_AF-A0A2E0SL54-F1
#
_entry.id   AF-A0A2E0SL54-F1
#
_cell.length_a   1.000
_cell.length_b   1.000
_cell.length_c   1.000
_cell.angle_alpha   90.00
_cell.angle_beta   90.00
_cell.angle_gamma   90.00
#
_symmetry.space_group_name_H-M   'P 1'
#
loop_
_entity.id
_entity.type
_entity.pdbx_description
1 polymer ?
#
loop_
_entity_poly.entity_id
_entity_poly.type
_entity_poly.pdbx_seq_one_letter_code
_entity_poly.pdbx_strand_id
1 'polypeptide(L)'
;MQIHCQRLSANHPVSFEIAFTLDPPLLPVKGNIEFIDKNPDQLGLQIGRRTKNGLEESTLSCRTDNPAALEVWRKVADRLKKMTKAGITIVNRQSGDKRFYRSFRYTKGAEALEGNGVEMISPSGPTKQQVFLGN
;
A
#
# COMPACT_ATOMS: atom_id res chain seq x y z
N MET A 1 12.63 -1.95 2.55
CA MET A 1 11.28 -1.53 2.98
C MET A 1 11.49 -0.79 4.29
N GLN A 2 11.35 0.54 4.28
CA GLN A 2 10.83 1.17 5.50
C GLN A 2 9.43 0.58 5.62
N ILE A 3 9.15 -0.12 6.71
CA ILE A 3 7.77 -0.31 7.15
C ILE A 3 7.33 1.11 7.48
N HIS A 4 6.62 1.75 6.56
CA HIS A 4 6.06 3.07 6.82
C HIS A 4 4.92 2.85 7.81
N CYS A 5 5.23 3.06 9.09
CA CYS A 5 4.23 3.23 10.14
C CYS A 5 3.59 4.61 9.91
N GLN A 6 2.76 4.73 8.87
CA GLN A 6 1.98 5.94 8.65
C GLN A 6 0.66 5.81 9.43
N ARG A 7 0.44 6.81 10.27
CA ARG A 7 -0.83 7.11 10.92
C ARG A 7 -1.94 7.09 9.86
N LEU A 8 -2.88 6.16 9.99
CA LEU A 8 -4.07 6.08 9.16
C LEU A 8 -4.81 7.43 9.22
N SER A 9 -4.77 8.16 8.11
CA SER A 9 -5.54 9.37 7.91
C SER A 9 -7.00 8.98 7.67
N ALA A 10 -7.90 9.50 8.50
CA ALA A 10 -9.26 9.00 8.70
C ALA A 10 -10.29 9.31 7.58
N ASN A 11 -9.91 9.73 6.37
CA ASN A 11 -10.88 10.31 5.42
C ASN A 11 -10.69 9.97 3.92
N HIS A 12 -10.23 8.77 3.55
CA HIS A 12 -10.31 8.30 2.16
C HIS A 12 -11.45 7.28 1.98
N PRO A 13 -12.27 7.38 0.91
CA PRO A 13 -13.35 6.42 0.66
C PRO A 13 -12.76 5.01 0.56
N VAL A 14 -13.42 4.07 1.24
CA VAL A 14 -12.96 2.75 1.70
C VAL A 14 -12.11 1.95 0.70
N SER A 15 -10.81 1.88 0.94
CA SER A 15 -9.97 0.77 0.49
C SER A 15 -10.39 -0.52 1.20
N PHE A 16 -10.28 -1.67 0.52
CA PHE A 16 -10.55 -2.96 1.13
C PHE A 16 -9.31 -3.41 1.90
N GLU A 17 -9.46 -3.82 3.17
CA GLU A 17 -8.34 -4.29 3.98
C GLU A 17 -8.51 -5.77 4.33
N ILE A 18 -7.45 -6.55 4.09
CA ILE A 18 -7.32 -7.92 4.59
C ILE A 18 -6.33 -7.89 5.75
N ALA A 19 -6.74 -8.36 6.92
CA ALA A 19 -5.85 -8.58 8.05
C ALA A 19 -5.45 -10.05 8.12
N PHE A 20 -4.15 -10.31 8.21
CA PHE A 20 -3.59 -11.63 8.48
C PHE A 20 -3.11 -11.67 9.93
N THR A 21 -3.53 -12.69 10.67
CA THR A 21 -3.12 -12.93 12.06
C THR A 21 -2.39 -14.27 12.16
N LEU A 22 -1.47 -14.38 13.12
CA LEU A 22 -0.77 -15.64 13.41
C LEU A 22 -1.65 -16.56 14.27
N ASP A 23 -2.41 -15.95 15.17
CA ASP A 23 -3.38 -16.60 16.04
C ASP A 23 -4.81 -16.28 15.61
N PRO A 24 -5.82 -17.03 16.08
CA PRO A 24 -7.22 -16.68 15.86
C PRO A 24 -7.51 -15.23 16.30
N PRO A 25 -8.16 -14.41 15.46
CA PRO A 25 -8.39 -13.01 15.78
C PRO A 25 -9.39 -12.86 16.94
N LEU A 26 -9.11 -11.90 17.82
CA LEU A 26 -10.00 -11.51 18.90
C LEU A 26 -11.18 -10.68 18.35
N LEU A 27 -12.38 -11.27 18.46
CA LEU A 27 -13.65 -10.73 18.01
C LEU A 27 -14.70 -10.83 19.13
N PRO A 28 -15.78 -10.01 19.12
CA PRO A 28 -16.11 -8.99 18.14
C PRO A 28 -15.33 -7.68 18.35
N VAL A 29 -15.32 -6.85 17.30
CA VAL A 29 -14.74 -5.50 17.27
C VAL A 29 -15.68 -4.54 16.55
N LYS A 30 -15.67 -3.25 16.91
CA LYS A 30 -16.57 -2.23 16.34
C LYS A 30 -16.01 -1.56 15.09
N GLY A 31 -14.73 -1.75 14.78
CA GLY A 31 -14.08 -1.14 13.63
C GLY A 31 -12.59 -1.47 13.54
N ASN A 32 -11.93 -0.92 12.51
CA ASN A 32 -10.54 -1.21 12.19
C ASN A 32 -9.56 -0.82 13.30
N ILE A 33 -9.74 0.35 13.92
CA ILE A 33 -8.86 0.80 15.03
C ILE A 33 -8.92 -0.19 16.19
N GLU A 34 -10.14 -0.57 16.61
CA GLU A 34 -10.31 -1.55 17.70
C GLU A 34 -9.77 -2.93 17.31
N PHE A 35 -9.89 -3.33 16.03
CA PHE A 35 -9.30 -4.56 15.55
C PHE A 35 -7.77 -4.56 15.69
N ILE A 36 -7.10 -3.48 15.27
CA ILE A 36 -5.64 -3.34 15.36
C ILE A 36 -5.19 -3.35 16.83
N ASP A 37 -5.92 -2.67 17.71
CA ASP A 37 -5.56 -2.61 19.13
C ASP A 37 -5.72 -3.97 19.83
N LYS A 38 -6.76 -4.74 19.48
CA LYS A 38 -7.00 -6.09 20.05
C LYS A 38 -6.16 -7.18 19.41
N ASN A 39 -5.70 -6.99 18.18
CA ASN A 39 -4.93 -7.96 17.42
C ASN A 39 -3.57 -7.34 17.07
N PRO A 40 -2.70 -7.10 18.08
CA PRO A 40 -1.33 -6.70 17.81
C PRO A 40 -0.64 -7.77 16.96
N ASP A 41 0.41 -7.39 16.26
CA ASP A 41 1.16 -8.29 15.39
C ASP A 41 0.45 -8.70 14.09
N GLN A 42 -0.73 -8.16 13.80
CA GLN A 42 -1.39 -8.39 12.51
C GLN A 42 -0.63 -7.75 11.34
N LEU A 43 -0.73 -8.39 10.17
CA LEU A 43 -0.29 -7.84 8.88
C LEU A 43 -1.51 -7.37 8.09
N GLY A 44 -1.60 -6.07 7.85
CA GLY A 44 -2.67 -5.44 7.09
C GLY A 44 -2.26 -5.28 5.63
N LEU A 45 -3.12 -5.73 4.72
CA LEU A 45 -3.04 -5.45 3.29
C LEU A 45 -4.23 -4.59 2.88
N GLN A 46 -3.98 -3.31 2.66
CA GLN A 46 -4.93 -2.39 2.06
C GLN A 46 -4.81 -2.46 0.55
N ILE A 47 -5.90 -2.83 -0.13
CA ILE A 47 -5.95 -2.98 -1.58
C ILE A 47 -6.57 -1.70 -2.16
N GLY A 48 -5.77 -0.99 -2.95
CA GLY A 48 -6.19 0.17 -3.70
C GLY A 48 -7.21 -0.21 -4.77
N ARG A 49 -8.23 0.64 -4.96
CA ARG A 49 -9.30 0.36 -5.92
C ARG A 49 -9.01 1.00 -7.27
N ARG A 50 -9.61 0.40 -8.29
CA ARG A 50 -9.81 1.08 -9.57
C ARG A 50 -11.04 1.98 -9.44
N THR A 51 -10.84 3.27 -9.57
CA THR A 51 -11.89 4.30 -9.56
C THR A 51 -11.97 4.98 -10.91
N LYS A 52 -12.96 5.87 -11.09
CA LYS A 52 -13.04 6.75 -12.26
C LYS A 52 -11.83 7.68 -12.42
N ASN A 53 -11.11 7.96 -11.33
CA ASN A 53 -9.96 8.85 -11.31
C ASN A 53 -8.64 8.10 -11.55
N GLY A 54 -8.66 6.77 -11.63
CA GLY A 54 -7.44 5.97 -11.73
C GLY A 54 -7.37 4.81 -10.73
N LEU A 55 -6.18 4.22 -10.63
CA LEU A 55 -5.85 3.14 -9.71
C LEU A 55 -5.20 3.70 -8.44
N GLU A 56 -5.81 3.43 -7.29
CA GLU A 56 -5.27 3.79 -5.98
C GLU A 56 -4.11 2.86 -5.58
N GLU A 57 -3.21 3.36 -4.72
CA GLU A 57 -2.11 2.55 -4.16
C GLU A 57 -2.63 1.45 -3.22
N SER A 58 -1.89 0.33 -3.19
CA SER A 58 -2.06 -0.71 -2.17
C SER A 58 -0.92 -0.67 -1.17
N THR A 59 -1.23 -0.87 0.11
CA THR A 59 -0.27 -0.77 1.21
C THR A 59 -0.22 -2.07 2.00
N LEU A 60 0.99 -2.55 2.28
CA LEU A 60 1.24 -3.65 3.21
C LEU A 60 1.92 -3.09 4.46
N SER A 61 1.29 -3.25 5.63
CA SER A 61 1.79 -2.69 6.88
C SER A 61 1.55 -3.66 8.05
N CYS A 62 2.42 -3.61 9.05
CA CYS A 62 2.23 -4.32 10.31
C CYS A 62 2.69 -3.42 11.46
N ARG A 63 2.07 -3.57 12.63
CA ARG A 63 2.49 -2.94 13.87
C ARG A 63 2.74 -4.03 14.89
N THR A 64 4.00 -4.23 15.26
CA THR A 64 4.44 -5.32 16.11
C THR A 64 5.71 -4.95 16.85
N ASP A 65 5.77 -5.27 18.13
CA ASP A 65 7.00 -5.28 18.92
C ASP A 65 7.55 -6.71 19.07
N ASN A 66 6.86 -7.70 18.51
CA ASN A 66 7.20 -9.11 18.53
C ASN A 66 8.15 -9.45 17.37
N PRO A 67 9.44 -9.76 17.63
CA PRO A 67 10.40 -10.04 16.58
C PRO A 67 10.06 -11.27 15.75
N ALA A 68 9.40 -12.27 16.34
CA ALA A 68 9.03 -13.51 15.65
C ALA A 68 7.93 -13.24 14.60
N ALA A 69 6.91 -12.46 14.97
CA ALA A 69 5.87 -12.06 14.04
C ALA A 69 6.44 -11.23 12.88
N LEU A 70 7.33 -10.29 13.20
CA LEU A 70 8.01 -9.47 12.20
C LEU A 70 8.81 -10.33 11.20
N GLU A 71 9.47 -11.40 11.65
CA GLU A 71 10.19 -12.33 10.77
C GLU A 71 9.25 -13.03 9.78
N VAL A 72 8.09 -13.49 10.25
CA VAL A 72 7.06 -14.10 9.39
C VAL A 72 6.57 -13.10 8.35
N TRP A 73 6.26 -11.87 8.74
CA TRP A 73 5.78 -10.83 7.83
C TRP A 73 6.84 -10.37 6.83
N ARG A 74 8.13 -10.39 7.20
CA ARG A 74 9.22 -10.17 6.25
C ARG A 74 9.22 -11.21 5.12
N LYS A 75 8.95 -12.48 5.43
CA LYS A 75 8.85 -13.54 4.39
C LYS A 75 7.69 -13.26 3.43
N VAL A 76 6.54 -12.81 3.93
CA VAL A 76 5.40 -12.41 3.08
C VAL A 76 5.77 -11.22 2.20
N ALA A 77 6.36 -10.17 2.78
CA ALA A 77 6.80 -8.99 2.04
C ALA A 77 7.84 -9.35 0.96
N ASP A 78 8.78 -10.25 1.25
CA ASP A 78 9.79 -10.70 0.28
C ASP A 78 9.18 -11.51 -0.87
N ARG A 79 8.16 -12.31 -0.61
CA ARG A 79 7.40 -12.98 -1.67
C ARG A 79 6.70 -11.97 -2.57
N LEU A 80 6.05 -10.95 -2.00
CA LEU A 80 5.41 -9.88 -2.78
C LEU A 80 6.43 -9.08 -3.61
N LYS A 81 7.65 -8.84 -3.08
CA LYS A 81 8.74 -8.19 -3.84
C LYS A 81 9.17 -8.99 -5.07
N LYS A 82 9.12 -10.33 -5.01
CA LYS A 82 9.44 -11.19 -6.16
C LYS A 82 8.34 -11.18 -7.23
N MET A 83 7.12 -10.82 -6.85
CA MET A 83 5.96 -10.74 -7.75
C MET A 83 5.74 -9.32 -8.32
N THR A 84 6.54 -8.34 -7.90
CA THR A 84 6.40 -6.93 -8.27
C THR A 84 7.70 -6.39 -8.86
N LYS A 85 7.57 -5.39 -9.73
CA LYS A 85 8.70 -4.59 -10.23
C LYS A 85 8.92 -3.40 -9.30
N ALA A 86 10.17 -2.96 -9.17
CA ALA A 86 10.54 -1.81 -8.34
C ALA A 86 10.83 -0.59 -9.20
N GLY A 87 10.52 0.60 -8.67
CA GLY A 87 10.81 1.88 -9.33
C GLY A 87 9.57 2.50 -9.95
N ILE A 88 9.17 3.66 -9.44
CA ILE A 88 8.19 4.53 -10.08
C ILE A 88 8.81 5.91 -10.27
N THR A 89 8.32 6.65 -11.25
CA THR A 89 8.63 8.07 -11.41
C THR A 89 7.43 8.89 -10.98
N ILE A 90 7.63 9.82 -10.04
CA ILE A 90 6.61 10.78 -9.65
C ILE A 90 6.95 12.12 -10.29
N VAL A 91 5.98 12.71 -10.98
CA VAL A 91 6.09 14.02 -11.61
C VAL A 91 5.14 14.99 -10.91
N ASN A 92 5.67 16.13 -10.44
CA ASN A 92 4.84 17.22 -9.96
C ASN A 92 4.17 17.89 -11.17
N ARG A 93 2.83 17.89 -11.22
CA ARG A 93 2.08 18.44 -12.35
C ARG A 93 2.21 19.96 -12.48
N GLN A 94 2.55 20.67 -11.39
CA GLN A 94 2.67 22.12 -11.37
C GLN A 94 4.07 22.60 -11.77
N SER A 95 5.13 21.99 -11.22
CA SER A 95 6.51 22.41 -11.51
C SER A 95 7.17 21.61 -12.63
N GLY A 96 6.64 20.43 -12.97
CA GLY A 96 7.28 19.50 -13.89
C GLY A 96 8.43 18.69 -13.27
N ASP A 97 8.74 18.89 -11.98
CA ASP A 97 9.81 18.20 -11.28
C ASP A 97 9.58 16.68 -11.29
N LYS A 98 10.63 15.93 -11.63
CA LYS A 98 10.58 14.47 -11.68
C LYS A 98 11.47 13.89 -10.60
N ARG A 99 10.97 12.87 -9.91
CA ARG A 99 11.77 12.09 -8.97
C ARG A 99 11.48 10.60 -9.13
N PHE A 100 12.55 9.83 -9.26
CA PHE A 100 12.49 8.38 -9.27
C PHE A 100 12.53 7.82 -7.84
N TYR A 101 11.63 6.89 -7.55
CA TYR A 101 11.57 6.22 -6.26
C TYR A 101 11.71 4.71 -6.41
N ARG A 102 12.91 4.20 -6.11
CA ARG A 102 13.24 2.77 -6.17
C ARG A 102 12.47 1.92 -5.15
N SER A 103 11.97 2.52 -4.07
CA SER A 103 11.30 1.82 -2.98
C SER A 103 9.87 1.40 -3.31
N PHE A 104 9.19 2.14 -4.19
CA PHE A 104 7.84 1.83 -4.62
C PHE A 104 7.85 0.70 -5.64
N ARG A 105 6.75 -0.03 -5.65
CA ARG A 105 6.62 -1.26 -6.41
C ARG A 105 5.26 -1.34 -7.08
N TYR A 106 5.23 -2.02 -8.22
CA TYR A 106 4.02 -2.18 -9.01
C TYR A 106 3.93 -3.58 -9.60
N THR A 107 2.71 -4.00 -9.91
CA THR A 107 2.44 -5.30 -10.55
C THR A 107 2.41 -5.13 -12.07
N LYS A 108 2.55 -6.25 -12.80
CA LYS A 108 2.31 -6.26 -14.25
C LYS A 108 0.91 -5.78 -14.62
N GLY A 109 -0.09 -6.05 -13.76
CA GLY A 109 -1.45 -5.59 -13.97
C GLY A 109 -1.58 -4.06 -13.87
N ALA A 110 -0.90 -3.44 -12.89
CA ALA A 110 -0.87 -1.98 -12.77
C ALA A 110 -0.16 -1.32 -13.96
N GLU A 111 0.97 -1.88 -14.40
CA GLU A 111 1.72 -1.44 -15.60
C GLU A 111 0.84 -1.52 -16.87
N ALA A 112 0.10 -2.62 -17.04
CA ALA A 112 -0.82 -2.76 -18.16
C ALA A 112 -2.00 -1.76 -18.09
N LEU A 113 -2.50 -1.45 -16.90
CA LEU A 113 -3.55 -0.45 -16.74
C LEU A 113 -3.04 0.95 -17.07
N GLU A 114 -1.85 1.31 -16.60
CA GLU A 114 -1.21 2.58 -16.94
C GLU A 114 -0.98 2.72 -18.44
N GLY A 115 -0.46 1.68 -19.10
CA GLY A 115 -0.28 1.66 -20.56
C GLY A 115 -1.59 1.82 -21.35
N ASN A 116 -2.73 1.51 -20.74
CA ASN A 116 -4.07 1.73 -21.29
C ASN A 116 -4.67 3.09 -20.89
N GLY A 117 -3.88 4.00 -20.32
CA GLY A 117 -4.28 5.35 -19.96
C GLY A 117 -4.96 5.48 -18.60
N VAL A 118 -4.94 4.45 -17.75
CA VAL A 118 -5.44 4.56 -16.38
C VAL A 118 -4.43 5.33 -15.53
N GLU A 119 -4.83 6.45 -14.94
CA GLU A 119 -3.96 7.21 -14.04
C GLU A 119 -3.59 6.41 -12.79
N MET A 120 -2.31 6.48 -12.39
CA MET A 120 -1.85 5.95 -11.10
C MET A 120 -1.97 7.05 -10.05
N ILE A 121 -2.82 6.83 -9.04
CA ILE A 121 -3.15 7.82 -8.03
C ILE A 121 -2.13 7.74 -6.89
N SER A 122 -1.41 8.85 -6.66
CA SER A 122 -0.55 8.99 -5.48
C SER A 122 -1.39 9.00 -4.20
N PRO A 123 -0.88 8.46 -3.07
CA PRO A 123 -1.53 8.58 -1.76
C PRO A 123 -1.74 10.03 -1.30
N SER A 124 -1.05 11.01 -1.93
CA SER A 124 -1.27 12.45 -1.70
C SER A 124 -2.45 13.03 -2.48
N GLY A 125 -3.17 12.22 -3.24
CA GLY A 125 -4.32 12.61 -4.05
C GLY A 125 -3.99 12.96 -5.51
N PRO A 126 -5.01 13.05 -6.38
CA PRO A 126 -4.86 13.11 -7.84
C PRO A 126 -4.39 14.46 -8.39
N THR A 127 -4.34 15.52 -7.57
CA THR A 127 -4.26 16.89 -8.09
C THR A 127 -2.85 17.46 -8.21
N LYS A 128 -1.85 16.89 -7.53
CA LYS A 128 -0.49 17.47 -7.49
C LYS A 128 0.59 16.61 -8.15
N GLN A 129 0.36 15.30 -8.22
CA GLN A 129 1.39 14.35 -8.64
C GLN A 129 0.82 13.37 -9.65
N GLN A 130 1.58 13.12 -10.70
CA GLN A 130 1.37 12.02 -11.62
C GLN A 130 2.39 10.93 -11.33
N VAL A 131 1.93 9.70 -11.21
CA VAL A 131 2.80 8.53 -11.06
C VAL A 131 2.92 7.85 -12.42
N PHE A 132 4.15 7.48 -12.76
CA PHE A 132 4.51 6.67 -13.92
C PHE A 132 5.20 5.39 -13.44
N LEU A 133 4.79 4.23 -13.97
CA LEU A 133 5.34 2.94 -13.61
C LEU A 133 6.50 2.57 -14.53
N GLY A 134 7.63 2.19 -13.92
CA GLY A 134 8.85 1.92 -14.66
C GLY A 134 9.68 3.18 -14.95
N ASN A 135 10.70 2.98 -15.79
CA ASN A 135 11.62 4.02 -16.27
C ASN A 135 11.44 4.20 -17.77
#